data_AF-A0A518E4R9-F1
#
_entry.id   AF-A0A518E4R9-F1
#
_cell.length_a   1.000
_cell.length_b   1.000
_cell.length_c   1.000
_cell.angle_alpha   90.00
_cell.angle_beta   90.00
_cell.angle_gamma   90.00
#
_symmetry.space_group_name_H-M   'P 1'
#
loop_
_entity.id
_entity.type
_entity.pdbx_description
1 polymer ?
#
loop_
_entity_poly.entity_id
_entity_poly.type
_entity_poly.pdbx_seq_one_letter_code
_entity_poly.pdbx_strand_id
1 'polypeptide(L)'
;MIRFRSMAVGLLLLSLAAAGRLPAQESAPLQLVLAAGSKVERWSLDVRFDGTPVAHLRRRALQQMLDFYDVDRDGQLGEQEASALPTPFGMRQLTTGRVLPAATRPPASVDQNQDGRLSLDELAVYYGDGTGCLVAGCQSPATDALNAALLRAFSLAEGDVLDPPKLNAAASGLLRLDANGDELVSAGELVPGVKYPGAHAATMRSGQTPAADAPWLLFPPADDGLAWRQNWQARLDHDGDQRLASTELQPQGEDFTALDRDHDGDLDEAELAAWRSTPPPRRLQAKLWGQGALLSSDAEPGSPATTTLWISTATHAVRAHGVWLDHAVSREKLAALAAQLRDLAEPNAQATPLAAIQDIPNRVELLRFAALADANRDEQTTFAEADACVAYLAAWLRSQAVLSIVDLQASLFACLDQNFDGSLSAAELTSSEKRLAEGGFVKEGRFTLQAAPRQLRLVLSNGVPDQLLDGGLRTGPAWFQAMDRNGDGALTHGEFLAGDAEFQSLDKNGDGRIVLEELTD
;
A
#
# COMPACT_ATOMS: atom_id res chain seq x y z
N MET A 1 48.33 -43.14 -60.93
CA MET A 1 48.32 -43.61 -59.52
C MET A 1 46.86 -43.70 -59.09
N ILE A 2 46.24 -44.90 -59.13
CA ILE A 2 46.03 -45.82 -57.99
C ILE A 2 45.13 -45.17 -56.91
N ARG A 3 43.80 -45.37 -56.98
CA ARG A 3 42.93 -46.33 -56.23
C ARG A 3 42.68 -45.98 -54.73
N PHE A 4 41.40 -46.06 -54.33
CA PHE A 4 40.77 -46.78 -53.19
C PHE A 4 39.52 -45.99 -52.69
N ARG A 5 38.29 -46.54 -52.77
CA ARG A 5 37.50 -47.26 -51.71
C ARG A 5 37.21 -46.38 -50.49
N SER A 6 36.09 -46.41 -49.74
CA SER A 6 34.81 -47.15 -49.67
C SER A 6 34.04 -46.56 -48.46
N MET A 7 32.70 -46.72 -48.40
CA MET A 7 31.79 -47.02 -47.23
C MET A 7 32.29 -46.73 -45.79
N ALA A 8 31.51 -46.32 -44.77
CA ALA A 8 30.07 -46.16 -44.50
C ALA A 8 29.91 -45.60 -43.05
N VAL A 9 28.65 -45.50 -42.57
CA VAL A 9 28.17 -45.32 -41.17
C VAL A 9 28.19 -43.85 -40.71
N GLY A 10 27.11 -43.18 -40.31
CA GLY A 10 25.89 -43.62 -39.65
C GLY A 10 25.87 -42.97 -38.26
N LEU A 11 25.22 -41.81 -38.10
CA LEU A 11 24.88 -41.28 -36.78
C LEU A 11 23.53 -40.58 -36.83
N LEU A 12 22.53 -41.28 -36.31
CA LEU A 12 21.27 -40.72 -35.84
C LEU A 12 21.60 -39.73 -34.71
N LEU A 13 21.27 -38.45 -34.85
CA LEU A 13 21.19 -37.54 -33.71
C LEU A 13 19.72 -37.31 -33.39
N LEU A 14 19.28 -37.96 -32.32
CA LEU A 14 18.07 -37.61 -31.59
C LEU A 14 18.12 -36.12 -31.23
N SER A 15 17.18 -35.32 -31.74
CA SER A 15 16.87 -34.03 -31.15
C SER A 15 16.10 -34.27 -29.86
N LEU A 16 16.83 -34.38 -28.74
CA LEU A 16 16.24 -34.27 -27.42
C LEU A 16 15.63 -32.87 -27.29
N ALA A 17 14.32 -32.81 -27.04
CA ALA A 17 13.64 -31.62 -26.61
C ALA A 17 14.25 -31.15 -25.28
N ALA A 18 15.13 -30.14 -25.35
CA ALA A 18 15.45 -29.34 -24.20
C ALA A 18 14.21 -28.49 -23.92
N ALA A 19 13.37 -28.95 -23.00
CA ALA A 19 12.42 -28.10 -22.29
C ALA A 19 13.24 -27.01 -21.59
N GLY A 20 13.46 -25.91 -22.30
CA GLY A 20 13.99 -24.69 -21.73
C GLY A 20 12.96 -24.21 -20.73
N ARG A 21 13.19 -24.49 -19.44
CA ARG A 21 12.64 -23.68 -18.36
C ARG A 21 13.04 -22.25 -18.70
N LEU A 22 12.08 -21.45 -19.16
CA LEU A 22 12.23 -20.01 -19.18
C LEU A 22 12.72 -19.62 -17.79
N PRO A 23 13.82 -18.87 -17.66
CA PRO A 23 14.25 -18.37 -16.36
C PRO A 23 13.05 -17.64 -15.76
N ALA A 24 12.77 -17.89 -14.48
CA ALA A 24 11.70 -17.23 -13.75
C ALA A 24 11.80 -15.73 -14.03
N GLN A 25 10.87 -15.22 -14.84
CA GLN A 25 10.87 -13.84 -15.29
C GLN A 25 10.76 -13.02 -14.01
N GLU A 26 11.85 -12.35 -13.64
CA GLU A 26 11.90 -11.46 -12.49
C GLU A 26 10.77 -10.46 -12.73
N SER A 27 9.71 -10.58 -11.94
CA SER A 27 8.50 -9.78 -12.12
C SER A 27 8.90 -8.31 -12.11
N ALA A 28 8.60 -7.58 -13.18
CA ALA A 28 8.94 -6.16 -13.28
C ALA A 28 8.38 -5.42 -12.03
N PRO A 29 9.16 -4.50 -11.43
CA PRO A 29 8.70 -3.76 -10.27
C PRO A 29 7.43 -2.99 -10.62
N LEU A 30 6.53 -2.85 -9.64
CA LEU A 30 5.33 -2.02 -9.81
C LEU A 30 5.79 -0.59 -10.15
N GLN A 31 5.29 -0.05 -11.25
CA GLN A 31 5.57 1.33 -11.62
C GLN A 31 4.38 2.21 -11.28
N LEU A 32 4.62 3.19 -10.43
CA LEU A 32 3.69 4.23 -10.02
C LEU A 32 4.01 5.50 -10.78
N VAL A 33 2.98 6.20 -11.21
CA VAL A 33 3.11 7.50 -11.83
C VAL A 33 2.31 8.51 -11.03
N LEU A 34 2.95 9.63 -10.70
CA LEU A 34 2.36 10.73 -9.97
C LEU A 34 2.17 11.91 -10.92
N ALA A 35 0.96 12.46 -10.97
CA ALA A 35 0.59 13.55 -11.86
C ALA A 35 0.22 14.81 -11.05
N ALA A 36 0.81 15.94 -11.45
CA ALA A 36 0.51 17.27 -10.94
C ALA A 36 0.24 18.22 -12.11
N GLY A 37 -1.02 18.25 -12.57
CA GLY A 37 -1.37 18.86 -13.85
C GLY A 37 -0.76 18.07 -15.01
N SER A 38 -0.12 18.77 -15.96
CA SER A 38 0.60 18.12 -17.06
C SER A 38 1.96 17.55 -16.65
N LYS A 39 2.47 17.86 -15.46
CA LYS A 39 3.75 17.33 -15.00
C LYS A 39 3.60 15.93 -14.44
N VAL A 40 4.41 15.01 -14.94
CA VAL A 40 4.30 13.59 -14.63
C VAL A 40 5.63 13.04 -14.13
N GLU A 41 5.60 12.30 -13.03
CA GLU A 41 6.77 11.64 -12.43
C GLU A 41 6.57 10.12 -12.40
N ARG A 42 7.53 9.35 -12.94
CA ARG A 42 7.52 7.88 -12.88
C ARG A 42 8.41 7.35 -11.77
N TRP A 43 7.88 6.40 -11.02
CA TRP A 43 8.48 5.79 -9.86
C TRP A 43 8.44 4.27 -9.98
N SER A 44 9.56 3.62 -9.68
CA SER A 44 9.61 2.16 -9.49
C SER A 44 9.50 1.83 -8.01
N LEU A 45 8.63 0.87 -7.67
CA LEU A 45 8.40 0.38 -6.32
C LEU A 45 8.98 -1.02 -6.17
N ASP A 46 10.01 -1.17 -5.34
CA ASP A 46 10.59 -2.46 -4.96
C ASP A 46 10.16 -2.80 -3.53
N VAL A 47 9.12 -3.60 -3.41
CA VAL A 47 8.56 -4.03 -2.12
C VAL A 47 9.03 -5.44 -1.81
N ARG A 48 9.62 -5.62 -0.63
CA ARG A 48 10.17 -6.89 -0.16
C ARG A 48 9.68 -7.20 1.25
N PHE A 49 9.23 -8.43 1.44
CA PHE A 49 8.88 -8.96 2.75
C PHE A 49 9.90 -10.01 3.17
N ASP A 50 10.47 -9.87 4.35
CA ASP A 50 11.54 -10.76 4.85
C ASP A 50 12.67 -10.94 3.80
N GLY A 51 13.01 -9.86 3.08
CA GLY A 51 14.02 -9.83 2.01
C GLY A 51 13.58 -10.38 0.64
N THR A 52 12.40 -11.02 0.55
CA THR A 52 11.88 -11.62 -0.68
C THR A 52 10.95 -10.63 -1.42
N PRO A 53 11.10 -10.44 -2.75
CA PRO A 53 10.15 -9.65 -3.54
C PRO A 53 8.71 -10.14 -3.38
N VAL A 54 7.77 -9.21 -3.19
CA VAL A 54 6.36 -9.55 -2.90
C VAL A 54 5.68 -10.30 -4.05
N ALA A 55 6.07 -10.03 -5.29
CA ALA A 55 5.60 -10.75 -6.46
C ALA A 55 6.01 -12.24 -6.44
N HIS A 56 7.22 -12.56 -5.96
CA HIS A 56 7.64 -13.96 -5.79
C HIS A 56 6.83 -14.65 -4.69
N LEU A 57 6.56 -13.96 -3.58
CA LEU A 57 5.69 -14.48 -2.52
C LEU A 57 4.27 -14.71 -3.04
N ARG A 58 3.74 -13.79 -3.86
CA ARG A 58 2.42 -13.91 -4.48
C ARG A 58 2.34 -15.10 -5.41
N ARG A 59 3.32 -15.27 -6.31
CA ARG A 59 3.38 -16.39 -7.24
C ARG A 59 3.48 -17.72 -6.51
N ARG A 60 4.25 -17.79 -5.41
CA ARG A 60 4.32 -18.98 -4.56
C ARG A 60 2.98 -19.28 -3.86
N ALA A 61 2.29 -18.25 -3.36
CA ALA A 61 0.97 -18.44 -2.74
C ALA A 61 -0.07 -18.92 -3.75
N LEU A 62 -0.04 -18.40 -4.98
CA LEU A 62 -0.89 -18.87 -6.08
C LEU A 62 -0.57 -20.31 -6.48
N GLN A 63 0.70 -20.69 -6.57
CA GLN A 63 1.09 -22.08 -6.84
C GLN A 63 0.55 -23.01 -5.75
N GLN A 64 0.66 -22.64 -4.47
CA GLN A 64 0.12 -23.46 -3.37
C GLN A 64 -1.41 -23.58 -3.44
N MET A 65 -2.11 -22.53 -3.88
CA MET A 65 -3.55 -22.58 -4.11
C MET A 65 -3.89 -23.51 -5.29
N LEU A 66 -3.14 -23.42 -6.40
CA LEU A 66 -3.31 -24.31 -7.54
C LEU A 66 -3.08 -25.77 -7.12
N ASP A 67 -1.93 -26.07 -6.51
CA ASP A 67 -1.58 -27.42 -6.04
C ASP A 67 -2.61 -27.99 -5.05
N PHE A 68 -3.33 -27.12 -4.33
CA PHE A 68 -4.37 -27.52 -3.38
C PHE A 68 -5.68 -27.90 -4.08
N TYR A 69 -6.09 -27.14 -5.10
CA TYR A 69 -7.33 -27.40 -5.83
C TYR A 69 -7.15 -28.34 -7.03
N ASP A 70 -5.91 -28.60 -7.48
CA ASP A 70 -5.53 -29.56 -8.51
C ASP A 70 -5.57 -30.99 -7.93
N VAL A 71 -6.76 -31.58 -7.91
CA VAL A 71 -7.04 -32.87 -7.29
C VAL A 71 -6.51 -34.00 -8.19
N ASP A 72 -6.59 -33.83 -9.51
CA ASP A 72 -6.11 -34.83 -10.47
C ASP A 72 -4.60 -34.75 -10.76
N ARG A 73 -3.94 -33.67 -10.30
CA ARG A 73 -2.50 -33.40 -10.37
C ARG A 73 -1.98 -33.22 -11.78
N ASP A 74 -2.78 -32.64 -12.65
CA ASP A 74 -2.38 -32.35 -14.03
C ASP A 74 -1.69 -30.98 -14.20
N GLY A 75 -1.62 -30.19 -13.13
CA GLY A 75 -0.93 -28.90 -13.05
C GLY A 75 -1.78 -27.72 -13.53
N GLN A 76 -3.06 -27.93 -13.82
CA GLN A 76 -4.04 -26.92 -14.19
C GLN A 76 -5.34 -27.17 -13.45
N LEU A 77 -6.23 -26.17 -13.37
CA LEU A 77 -7.54 -26.37 -12.76
C LEU A 77 -8.61 -26.55 -13.82
N GLY A 78 -9.25 -27.73 -13.83
CA GLY A 78 -10.43 -27.99 -14.65
C GLY A 78 -11.68 -27.24 -14.14
N GLU A 79 -12.79 -27.35 -14.88
CA GLU A 79 -14.05 -26.66 -14.56
C GLU A 79 -14.58 -26.95 -13.14
N GLN A 80 -14.46 -28.21 -12.69
CA GLN A 80 -14.94 -28.62 -11.36
C GLN A 80 -14.05 -28.06 -10.24
N GLU A 81 -12.74 -28.17 -10.39
CA GLU A 81 -11.75 -27.67 -9.42
C GLU A 81 -11.79 -26.14 -9.32
N ALA A 82 -11.88 -25.45 -10.46
CA ALA A 82 -12.00 -24.00 -10.51
C ALA A 82 -13.27 -23.49 -9.78
N SER A 83 -14.32 -24.30 -9.65
CA SER A 83 -15.54 -23.89 -8.95
C SER A 83 -15.36 -23.74 -7.43
N ALA A 84 -14.33 -24.36 -6.86
CA ALA A 84 -13.98 -24.30 -5.44
C ALA A 84 -13.10 -23.08 -5.09
N LEU A 85 -12.61 -22.35 -6.10
CA LEU A 85 -11.69 -21.24 -5.91
C LEU A 85 -12.30 -20.10 -5.07
N PRO A 86 -11.54 -19.50 -4.15
CA PRO A 86 -12.00 -18.36 -3.38
C PRO A 86 -12.17 -17.11 -4.27
N THR A 87 -13.15 -16.26 -3.97
CA THR A 87 -13.34 -14.98 -4.68
C THR A 87 -12.16 -14.01 -4.45
N PRO A 88 -11.71 -13.24 -5.47
CA PRO A 88 -10.68 -12.22 -5.30
C PRO A 88 -11.03 -11.17 -4.24
N PHE A 89 -12.30 -10.75 -4.18
CA PHE A 89 -12.78 -9.85 -3.13
C PHE A 89 -12.63 -10.46 -1.74
N GLY A 90 -13.04 -11.72 -1.55
CA GLY A 90 -12.87 -12.43 -0.29
C GLY A 90 -11.41 -12.58 0.12
N MET A 91 -10.54 -12.90 -0.84
CA MET A 91 -9.10 -13.01 -0.62
C MET A 91 -8.47 -11.68 -0.16
N ARG A 92 -8.93 -10.53 -0.70
CA ARG A 92 -8.50 -9.21 -0.23
C ARG A 92 -8.98 -8.91 1.19
N GLN A 93 -10.19 -9.32 1.54
CA GLN A 93 -10.76 -9.08 2.87
C GLN A 93 -10.13 -9.95 3.96
N LEU A 94 -9.42 -11.03 3.60
CA LEU A 94 -8.80 -11.95 4.57
C LEU A 94 -7.82 -11.26 5.52
N THR A 95 -7.12 -10.20 5.09
CA THR A 95 -6.20 -9.42 5.94
C THR A 95 -6.93 -8.64 7.04
N THR A 96 -8.23 -8.40 6.88
CA THR A 96 -9.03 -7.71 7.92
C THR A 96 -9.45 -8.66 9.06
N GLY A 97 -9.32 -9.97 8.88
CA GLY A 97 -9.77 -11.01 9.82
C GLY A 97 -11.30 -11.15 9.96
N ARG A 98 -12.08 -10.32 9.25
CA ARG A 98 -13.54 -10.22 9.43
C ARG A 98 -14.34 -11.13 8.50
N VAL A 99 -13.82 -11.42 7.30
CA VAL A 99 -14.58 -12.10 6.25
C VAL A 99 -13.76 -13.21 5.63
N LEU A 100 -14.28 -14.43 5.66
CA LEU A 100 -13.74 -15.54 4.86
C LEU A 100 -14.18 -15.43 3.40
N PRO A 101 -13.31 -15.81 2.44
CA PRO A 101 -13.69 -15.86 1.05
C PRO A 101 -14.87 -16.79 0.81
N ALA A 102 -15.76 -16.39 -0.09
CA ALA A 102 -16.71 -17.34 -0.69
C ALA A 102 -15.99 -18.12 -1.80
N ALA A 103 -16.33 -19.40 -1.97
CA ALA A 103 -15.94 -20.18 -3.14
C ALA A 103 -16.90 -19.89 -4.30
N THR A 104 -16.35 -19.60 -5.48
CA THR A 104 -17.17 -19.43 -6.70
C THR A 104 -16.36 -19.72 -7.95
N ARG A 105 -17.05 -20.13 -9.01
CA ARG A 105 -16.44 -20.30 -10.32
C ARG A 105 -15.97 -18.95 -10.87
N PRO A 106 -14.69 -18.84 -11.28
CA PRO A 106 -14.19 -17.68 -11.99
C PRO A 106 -14.99 -17.40 -13.28
N PRO A 107 -15.09 -16.14 -13.71
CA PRO A 107 -15.72 -15.81 -14.99
C PRO A 107 -14.91 -16.40 -16.16
N ALA A 108 -15.60 -16.74 -17.25
CA ALA A 108 -14.96 -17.33 -18.43
C ALA A 108 -13.87 -16.44 -19.08
N SER A 109 -13.86 -15.14 -18.78
CA SER A 109 -12.84 -14.21 -19.26
C SER A 109 -11.45 -14.44 -18.66
N VAL A 110 -11.34 -15.26 -17.60
CA VAL A 110 -10.05 -15.60 -16.97
C VAL A 110 -9.26 -16.59 -17.82
N ASP A 111 -9.96 -17.51 -18.48
CA ASP A 111 -9.38 -18.45 -19.45
C ASP A 111 -9.06 -17.69 -20.74
N GLN A 112 -7.82 -17.20 -20.84
CA GLN A 112 -7.38 -16.32 -21.92
C GLN A 112 -7.04 -17.12 -23.17
N ASN A 113 -6.49 -18.32 -22.99
CA ASN A 113 -6.09 -19.19 -24.09
C ASN A 113 -7.25 -20.06 -24.62
N GLN A 114 -8.41 -20.04 -23.93
CA GLN A 114 -9.64 -20.75 -24.25
C GLN A 114 -9.46 -22.28 -24.28
N ASP A 115 -8.57 -22.82 -23.44
CA ASP A 115 -8.33 -24.25 -23.34
C ASP A 115 -9.28 -24.97 -22.36
N GLY A 116 -10.13 -24.20 -21.65
CA GLY A 116 -11.12 -24.69 -20.70
C GLY A 116 -10.55 -25.05 -19.34
N ARG A 117 -9.26 -24.74 -19.09
CA ARG A 117 -8.54 -24.97 -17.84
C ARG A 117 -7.94 -23.66 -17.36
N LEU A 118 -7.57 -23.60 -16.08
CA LEU A 118 -6.91 -22.43 -15.51
C LEU A 118 -5.46 -22.76 -15.16
N SER A 119 -4.54 -22.08 -15.84
CA SER A 119 -3.12 -22.11 -15.54
C SER A 119 -2.75 -21.16 -14.39
N LEU A 120 -1.52 -21.31 -13.87
CA LEU A 120 -0.98 -20.39 -12.86
C LEU A 120 -0.99 -18.93 -13.31
N ASP A 121 -0.69 -18.67 -14.59
CA ASP A 121 -0.61 -17.31 -15.13
C ASP A 121 -2.02 -16.68 -15.26
N GLU A 122 -3.02 -17.47 -15.63
CA GLU A 122 -4.42 -17.00 -15.65
C GLU A 122 -4.98 -16.77 -14.24
N LEU A 123 -4.63 -17.61 -13.28
CA LEU A 123 -4.94 -17.35 -11.86
C LEU A 123 -4.23 -16.09 -11.36
N ALA A 124 -3.00 -15.84 -11.79
CA ALA A 124 -2.29 -14.63 -11.45
C ALA A 124 -3.02 -13.37 -11.94
N VAL A 125 -3.65 -13.43 -13.13
CA VAL A 125 -4.53 -12.38 -13.69
C VAL A 125 -5.88 -12.30 -12.96
N TYR A 126 -6.46 -13.43 -12.55
CA TYR A 126 -7.75 -13.44 -11.84
C TYR A 126 -7.66 -12.79 -10.45
N TYR A 127 -6.58 -13.08 -9.73
CA TYR A 127 -6.38 -12.60 -8.38
C TYR A 127 -5.58 -11.29 -8.28
N GLY A 128 -5.21 -10.70 -9.41
CA GLY A 128 -4.42 -9.48 -9.52
C GLY A 128 -3.71 -9.43 -10.88
N ASP A 129 -2.58 -8.76 -10.98
CA ASP A 129 -1.76 -8.69 -12.19
C ASP A 129 -0.40 -9.40 -11.99
N GLY A 130 -0.27 -10.18 -10.92
CA GLY A 130 0.99 -10.81 -10.53
C GLY A 130 2.01 -9.89 -9.84
N THR A 131 1.79 -8.57 -9.70
CA THR A 131 2.71 -7.69 -8.92
C THR A 131 2.80 -8.08 -7.45
N GLY A 132 1.76 -8.72 -6.93
CA GLY A 132 1.62 -8.99 -5.50
C GLY A 132 1.36 -7.74 -4.65
N CYS A 133 1.22 -6.55 -5.26
CA CYS A 133 0.96 -5.28 -4.60
C CYS A 133 -0.38 -4.69 -5.05
N LEU A 134 -1.30 -4.55 -4.11
CA LEU A 134 -2.57 -3.88 -4.31
C LEU A 134 -2.36 -2.39 -4.09
N VAL A 135 -2.85 -1.57 -5.00
CA VAL A 135 -2.85 -0.12 -4.80
C VAL A 135 -4.27 0.30 -4.43
N ALA A 136 -4.37 1.12 -3.40
CA ALA A 136 -5.60 1.73 -2.96
C ALA A 136 -5.33 3.20 -2.69
N GLY A 137 -6.26 4.08 -3.01
CA GLY A 137 -6.08 5.47 -2.66
C GLY A 137 -7.34 6.31 -2.69
N CYS A 138 -7.19 7.51 -2.18
CA CYS A 138 -8.24 8.50 -2.02
C CYS A 138 -7.65 9.91 -1.99
N GLN A 139 -8.47 10.89 -2.34
CA GLN A 139 -8.20 12.29 -2.07
C GLN A 139 -8.82 12.67 -0.71
N SER A 140 -8.09 13.43 0.10
CA SER A 140 -8.61 13.96 1.37
C SER A 140 -9.72 14.97 1.08
N PRO A 141 -10.96 14.76 1.58
CA PRO A 141 -12.04 15.72 1.42
C PRO A 141 -11.91 16.92 2.36
N ALA A 142 -10.99 16.86 3.32
CA ALA A 142 -10.86 17.85 4.38
C ALA A 142 -9.93 19.02 4.04
N THR A 143 -9.07 18.87 3.04
CA THR A 143 -7.96 19.82 2.77
C THR A 143 -8.44 21.27 2.63
N ASP A 144 -9.46 21.53 1.81
CA ASP A 144 -9.92 22.90 1.55
C ASP A 144 -10.46 23.59 2.81
N ALA A 145 -11.23 22.85 3.62
CA ALA A 145 -11.80 23.37 4.85
C ALA A 145 -10.72 23.66 5.90
N LEU A 146 -9.73 22.77 6.04
CA LEU A 146 -8.60 22.94 6.95
C LEU A 146 -7.70 24.10 6.50
N ASN A 147 -7.39 24.20 5.21
CA ASN A 147 -6.63 25.32 4.64
C ASN A 147 -7.35 26.65 4.93
N ALA A 148 -8.66 26.72 4.67
CA ALA A 148 -9.43 27.93 4.94
C ALA A 148 -9.43 28.31 6.43
N ALA A 149 -9.46 27.33 7.34
CA ALA A 149 -9.37 27.58 8.77
C ALA A 149 -8.00 28.11 9.19
N LEU A 150 -6.92 27.50 8.72
CA LEU A 150 -5.55 27.92 9.03
C LEU A 150 -5.22 29.29 8.44
N LEU A 151 -5.61 29.56 7.19
CA LEU A 151 -5.43 30.88 6.57
C LEU A 151 -6.14 31.99 7.36
N ARG A 152 -7.36 31.72 7.85
CA ARG A 152 -8.07 32.66 8.74
C ARG A 152 -7.35 32.84 10.07
N ALA A 153 -6.91 31.75 10.70
CA ALA A 153 -6.21 31.79 11.99
C ALA A 153 -4.90 32.58 11.89
N PHE A 154 -4.08 32.31 10.87
CA PHE A 154 -2.85 33.05 10.60
C PHE A 154 -3.10 34.44 9.98
N SER A 155 -4.33 34.73 9.58
CA SER A 155 -4.70 35.94 8.83
C SER A 155 -3.78 36.16 7.62
N LEU A 156 -3.58 35.11 6.83
CA LEU A 156 -2.64 35.04 5.71
C LEU A 156 -3.40 34.97 4.38
N ALA A 157 -2.95 35.73 3.38
CA ALA A 157 -3.50 35.74 2.02
C ALA A 157 -2.40 35.54 0.96
N GLU A 158 -2.82 35.19 -0.27
CA GLU A 158 -1.92 35.07 -1.42
C GLU A 158 -1.08 36.35 -1.61
N GLY A 159 0.23 36.20 -1.72
CA GLY A 159 1.17 37.30 -1.91
C GLY A 159 1.68 37.96 -0.62
N ASP A 160 1.17 37.59 0.55
CA ASP A 160 1.63 38.13 1.83
C ASP A 160 3.06 37.70 2.17
N VAL A 161 3.77 38.52 2.94
CA VAL A 161 5.05 38.11 3.55
C VAL A 161 4.75 37.41 4.86
N LEU A 162 5.44 36.30 5.14
CA LEU A 162 5.29 35.62 6.43
C LEU A 162 5.77 36.54 7.56
N ASP A 163 4.92 36.72 8.58
CA ASP A 163 5.20 37.56 9.76
C ASP A 163 5.31 36.64 10.99
N PRO A 164 6.53 36.33 11.47
CA PRO A 164 6.74 35.36 12.54
C PRO A 164 6.03 35.71 13.85
N PRO A 165 6.10 36.95 14.37
CA PRO A 165 5.30 37.37 15.53
C PRO A 165 3.80 37.10 15.37
N LYS A 166 3.24 37.34 14.19
CA LYS A 166 1.82 37.11 13.91
C LYS A 166 1.47 35.62 13.84
N LEU A 167 2.32 34.81 13.21
CA LEU A 167 2.15 33.36 13.16
C LEU A 167 2.21 32.74 14.56
N ASN A 168 3.15 33.19 15.40
CA ASN A 168 3.26 32.74 16.79
C ASN A 168 2.06 33.16 17.65
N ALA A 169 1.55 34.38 17.47
CA ALA A 169 0.33 34.81 18.18
C ALA A 169 -0.90 34.00 17.75
N ALA A 170 -1.01 33.66 16.47
CA ALA A 170 -2.06 32.80 15.94
C ALA A 170 -1.93 31.36 16.46
N ALA A 171 -0.72 30.82 16.58
CA ALA A 171 -0.46 29.51 17.20
C ALA A 171 -1.04 29.43 18.62
N SER A 172 -0.80 30.45 19.46
CA SER A 172 -1.40 30.51 20.80
C SER A 172 -2.93 30.66 20.79
N GLY A 173 -3.51 31.15 19.70
CA GLY A 173 -4.96 31.18 19.50
C GLY A 173 -5.52 29.80 19.14
N LEU A 174 -4.84 29.08 18.24
CA LEU A 174 -5.20 27.73 17.81
C LEU A 174 -5.17 26.73 18.96
N LEU A 175 -4.19 26.80 19.84
CA LEU A 175 -4.09 25.92 21.02
C LEU A 175 -5.28 26.03 22.00
N ARG A 176 -6.11 27.09 21.90
CA ARG A 176 -7.33 27.20 22.72
C ARG A 176 -8.51 26.40 22.15
N LEU A 177 -8.35 25.83 20.96
CA LEU A 177 -9.34 24.97 20.33
C LEU A 177 -9.28 23.53 20.86
N ASP A 178 -8.21 23.19 21.59
CA ASP A 178 -8.10 21.95 22.35
C ASP A 178 -9.30 21.83 23.31
N ALA A 179 -10.24 20.97 22.95
CA ALA A 179 -11.49 20.78 23.67
C ALA A 179 -11.43 19.56 24.59
N ASN A 180 -10.53 18.60 24.30
CA ASN A 180 -10.41 17.34 25.04
C ASN A 180 -9.28 17.37 26.09
N GLY A 181 -8.47 18.42 26.13
CA GLY A 181 -7.37 18.62 27.07
C GLY A 181 -6.20 17.67 26.84
N ASP A 182 -5.92 17.34 25.57
CA ASP A 182 -4.78 16.53 25.16
C ASP A 182 -3.57 17.36 24.69
N GLU A 183 -3.63 18.69 24.83
CA GLU A 183 -2.57 19.63 24.43
C GLU A 183 -2.28 19.67 22.93
N LEU A 184 -3.14 19.06 22.12
CA LEU A 184 -3.08 19.05 20.66
C LEU A 184 -4.30 19.77 20.07
N VAL A 185 -4.16 20.16 18.81
CA VAL A 185 -5.29 20.68 18.02
C VAL A 185 -5.56 19.74 16.87
N SER A 186 -6.53 18.85 17.05
CA SER A 186 -6.95 17.91 16.00
C SER A 186 -7.63 18.64 14.84
N ALA A 187 -7.64 18.00 13.66
CA ALA A 187 -8.37 18.52 12.51
C ALA A 187 -9.88 18.73 12.80
N GLY A 188 -10.47 17.92 13.68
CA GLY A 188 -11.87 18.01 14.07
C GLY A 188 -12.17 19.17 15.05
N GLU A 189 -11.19 19.58 15.84
CA GLU A 189 -11.28 20.77 16.70
C GLU A 189 -11.07 22.06 15.91
N LEU A 190 -10.16 22.01 14.93
CA LEU A 190 -9.95 23.12 14.01
C LEU A 190 -11.17 23.36 13.11
N VAL A 191 -11.78 22.28 12.61
CA VAL A 191 -13.01 22.33 11.80
C VAL A 191 -14.00 21.28 12.30
N PRO A 192 -15.08 21.69 12.98
CA PRO A 192 -16.06 20.77 13.55
C PRO A 192 -16.60 19.76 12.53
N GLY A 193 -16.53 18.47 12.88
CA GLY A 193 -17.05 17.36 12.07
C GLY A 193 -16.10 16.83 11.00
N VAL A 194 -14.92 17.45 10.82
CA VAL A 194 -13.88 16.92 9.94
C VAL A 194 -13.22 15.70 10.58
N LYS A 195 -13.04 14.65 9.77
CA LYS A 195 -12.14 13.54 10.08
C LYS A 195 -10.90 13.68 9.21
N TYR A 196 -9.73 13.45 9.79
CA TYR A 196 -8.46 13.53 9.08
C TYR A 196 -7.73 12.19 9.10
N PRO A 197 -7.12 11.75 7.98
CA PRO A 197 -7.13 12.40 6.65
C PRO A 197 -8.47 12.23 5.90
N GLY A 198 -9.53 11.81 6.58
CA GLY A 198 -10.86 11.64 5.99
C GLY A 198 -11.02 10.33 5.22
N ALA A 199 -10.00 9.47 5.28
CA ALA A 199 -9.96 8.17 4.63
C ALA A 199 -9.67 7.06 5.65
N HIS A 200 -10.36 5.94 5.51
CA HIS A 200 -10.02 4.69 6.18
C HIS A 200 -9.53 3.69 5.14
N ALA A 201 -8.52 2.89 5.46
CA ALA A 201 -7.97 1.96 4.48
C ALA A 201 -9.00 0.95 3.96
N ALA A 202 -9.97 0.56 4.80
CA ALA A 202 -11.10 -0.29 4.42
C ALA A 202 -12.09 0.37 3.44
N THR A 203 -12.12 1.71 3.38
CA THR A 203 -13.00 2.49 2.47
C THR A 203 -12.28 2.98 1.23
N MET A 204 -10.95 2.86 1.16
CA MET A 204 -10.21 3.21 -0.04
C MET A 204 -10.63 2.28 -1.19
N ARG A 205 -10.75 2.87 -2.38
CA ARG A 205 -11.02 2.09 -3.59
C ARG A 205 -9.83 1.17 -3.83
N SER A 206 -10.02 -0.13 -3.61
CA SER A 206 -9.03 -1.16 -3.98
C SER A 206 -9.17 -1.46 -5.46
N GLY A 207 -8.11 -1.26 -6.23
CA GLY A 207 -8.12 -1.51 -7.66
C GLY A 207 -6.85 -1.01 -8.33
N GLN A 208 -6.31 -1.81 -9.23
CA GLN A 208 -5.16 -1.42 -10.06
C GLN A 208 -5.54 -0.39 -11.14
N THR A 209 -6.83 -0.17 -11.35
CA THR A 209 -7.35 0.96 -12.11
C THR A 209 -7.70 2.07 -11.11
N PRO A 210 -6.94 3.18 -11.07
CA PRO A 210 -7.30 4.33 -10.25
C PRO A 210 -8.67 4.87 -10.66
N ALA A 211 -9.34 5.58 -9.75
CA ALA A 211 -10.50 6.37 -10.14
C ALA A 211 -10.10 7.38 -11.23
N ALA A 212 -11.05 7.77 -12.09
CA ALA A 212 -10.79 8.65 -13.24
C ALA A 212 -10.13 10.00 -12.84
N ASP A 213 -10.35 10.44 -11.59
CA ASP A 213 -9.88 11.68 -10.99
C ASP A 213 -8.64 11.52 -10.08
N ALA A 214 -8.14 10.30 -9.87
CA ALA A 214 -7.02 10.07 -8.96
C ALA A 214 -5.73 10.72 -9.48
N PRO A 215 -4.94 11.47 -8.70
CA PRO A 215 -3.70 12.11 -9.17
C PRO A 215 -2.52 11.15 -9.38
N TRP A 216 -2.77 9.85 -9.39
CA TRP A 216 -1.77 8.82 -9.69
C TRP A 216 -2.29 7.83 -10.73
N LEU A 217 -1.35 7.21 -11.42
CA LEU A 217 -1.53 6.21 -12.46
C LEU A 217 -0.64 5.00 -12.15
N LEU A 218 -1.07 3.82 -12.61
CA LEU A 218 -0.32 2.58 -12.44
C LEU A 218 -0.03 2.01 -13.82
N PHE A 219 1.18 1.51 -14.02
CA PHE A 219 1.45 0.63 -15.16
C PHE A 219 1.15 -0.82 -14.73
N PRO A 220 0.11 -1.46 -15.30
CA PRO A 220 -0.19 -2.86 -14.98
C PRO A 220 0.97 -3.74 -15.49
N PRO A 221 1.58 -4.62 -14.71
CA PRO A 221 2.74 -5.45 -15.06
C PRO A 221 2.46 -6.48 -16.19
N ALA A 222 1.20 -6.87 -16.41
CA ALA A 222 0.78 -7.79 -17.47
C ALA A 222 0.09 -7.03 -18.60
N ASP A 223 0.46 -7.35 -19.84
CA ASP A 223 0.30 -6.52 -21.03
C ASP A 223 -0.91 -6.97 -21.86
N ASP A 224 -1.85 -6.06 -22.08
CA ASP A 224 -2.75 -6.07 -23.24
C ASP A 224 -2.60 -4.79 -24.09
N GLY A 225 -1.64 -3.92 -23.76
CA GLY A 225 -1.39 -2.62 -24.39
C GLY A 225 -2.53 -1.61 -24.25
N LEU A 226 -3.77 -2.01 -24.47
CA LEU A 226 -4.91 -1.12 -24.69
C LEU A 226 -5.43 -0.46 -23.41
N ALA A 227 -5.60 -1.21 -22.32
CA ALA A 227 -6.38 -0.74 -21.17
C ALA A 227 -5.69 0.39 -20.39
N TRP A 228 -4.37 0.30 -20.21
CA TRP A 228 -3.62 1.35 -19.52
C TRP A 228 -3.47 2.61 -20.38
N ARG A 229 -3.28 2.45 -21.70
CA ARG A 229 -3.19 3.58 -22.63
C ARG A 229 -4.47 4.38 -22.69
N GLN A 230 -5.62 3.71 -22.80
CA GLN A 230 -6.93 4.37 -22.77
C GLN A 230 -7.16 5.14 -21.47
N ASN A 231 -6.70 4.61 -20.33
CA ASN A 231 -6.81 5.30 -19.03
C ASN A 231 -5.93 6.57 -19.00
N TRP A 232 -4.69 6.47 -19.50
CA TRP A 232 -3.76 7.60 -19.56
C TRP A 232 -4.18 8.68 -20.55
N GLN A 233 -4.54 8.29 -21.77
CA GLN A 233 -5.07 9.21 -22.80
C GLN A 233 -6.29 9.93 -22.25
N ALA A 234 -7.31 9.23 -21.77
CA ALA A 234 -8.52 9.86 -21.22
C ALA A 234 -8.27 10.86 -20.07
N ARG A 235 -7.08 10.87 -19.47
CA ARG A 235 -6.71 11.75 -18.35
C ARG A 235 -5.79 12.91 -18.72
N LEU A 236 -4.90 12.70 -19.68
CA LEU A 236 -3.86 13.66 -20.04
C LEU A 236 -4.13 14.31 -21.41
N ASP A 237 -4.78 13.58 -22.33
CA ASP A 237 -5.23 14.09 -23.63
C ASP A 237 -6.42 15.03 -23.39
N HIS A 238 -6.11 16.33 -23.37
CA HIS A 238 -7.07 17.39 -23.08
C HIS A 238 -7.80 17.87 -24.33
N ASP A 239 -7.22 17.70 -25.51
CA ASP A 239 -7.81 18.12 -26.79
C ASP A 239 -8.51 16.99 -27.57
N GLY A 240 -8.35 15.75 -27.13
CA GLY A 240 -9.03 14.55 -27.62
C GLY A 240 -8.46 14.00 -28.93
N ASP A 241 -7.22 14.33 -29.27
CA ASP A 241 -6.57 13.93 -30.52
C ASP A 241 -5.92 12.54 -30.48
N GLN A 242 -5.98 11.87 -29.32
CA GLN A 242 -5.40 10.55 -29.03
C GLN A 242 -3.88 10.51 -28.99
N ARG A 243 -3.22 11.66 -29.00
CA ARG A 243 -1.78 11.84 -28.82
C ARG A 243 -1.55 12.58 -27.49
N LEU A 244 -0.29 12.74 -27.11
CA LEU A 244 0.07 13.51 -25.92
C LEU A 244 1.12 14.55 -26.28
N ALA A 245 0.68 15.79 -26.43
CA ALA A 245 1.57 16.90 -26.72
C ALA A 245 2.44 17.25 -25.50
N SER A 246 3.57 17.94 -25.73
CA SER A 246 4.44 18.44 -24.65
C SER A 246 3.74 19.38 -23.63
N THR A 247 2.60 19.95 -24.00
CA THR A 247 1.75 20.74 -23.08
C THR A 247 0.90 19.89 -22.15
N GLU A 248 0.59 18.67 -22.57
CA GLU A 248 -0.30 17.71 -21.89
C GLU A 248 0.50 16.73 -21.03
N LEU A 249 1.66 16.31 -21.53
CA LEU A 249 2.60 15.45 -20.81
C LEU A 249 3.98 16.11 -20.70
N GLN A 250 4.35 16.49 -19.49
CA GLN A 250 5.66 17.02 -19.13
C GLN A 250 6.39 16.05 -18.20
N PRO A 251 7.10 15.04 -18.74
CA PRO A 251 7.79 14.05 -17.94
C PRO A 251 8.93 14.72 -17.16
N GLN A 252 8.93 14.52 -15.84
CA GLN A 252 9.91 15.12 -14.94
C GLN A 252 11.09 14.19 -14.72
N GLY A 253 12.30 14.70 -14.96
CA GLY A 253 13.53 13.91 -14.87
C GLY A 253 13.82 13.07 -16.12
N GLU A 254 13.06 13.25 -17.18
CA GLU A 254 13.21 12.59 -18.48
C GLU A 254 13.09 13.62 -19.61
N ASP A 255 13.70 13.36 -20.75
CA ASP A 255 13.72 14.29 -21.88
C ASP A 255 12.58 13.96 -22.85
N PHE A 256 11.57 14.83 -22.94
CA PHE A 256 10.45 14.67 -23.87
C PHE A 256 10.93 14.52 -25.32
N THR A 257 11.95 15.27 -25.75
CA THR A 257 12.47 15.19 -27.12
C THR A 257 13.24 13.91 -27.42
N ALA A 258 13.67 13.18 -26.38
CA ALA A 258 14.23 11.84 -26.53
C ALA A 258 13.14 10.76 -26.62
N LEU A 259 11.93 11.05 -26.14
CA LEU A 259 10.76 10.17 -26.21
C LEU A 259 10.02 10.34 -27.54
N ASP A 260 9.90 11.58 -28.03
CA ASP A 260 9.39 11.97 -29.35
C ASP A 260 10.48 11.69 -30.41
N ARG A 261 10.46 10.48 -30.97
CA ARG A 261 11.47 9.93 -31.88
C ARG A 261 11.28 10.40 -33.30
N ASP A 262 10.04 10.68 -33.71
CA ASP A 262 9.74 11.19 -35.05
C ASP A 262 9.76 12.73 -35.11
N HIS A 263 9.88 13.39 -33.95
CA HIS A 263 9.97 14.83 -33.77
C HIS A 263 8.73 15.56 -34.28
N ASP A 264 7.55 14.92 -34.17
CA ASP A 264 6.27 15.51 -34.57
C ASP A 264 5.66 16.43 -33.50
N GLY A 265 6.24 16.43 -32.28
CA GLY A 265 5.85 17.28 -31.16
C GLY A 265 4.89 16.61 -30.17
N ASP A 266 4.42 15.40 -30.48
CA ASP A 266 3.49 14.61 -29.69
C ASP A 266 4.09 13.23 -29.37
N LEU A 267 3.55 12.54 -28.36
CA LEU A 267 3.89 11.14 -28.11
C LEU A 267 2.80 10.21 -28.63
N ASP A 268 3.17 9.35 -29.57
CA ASP A 268 2.28 8.35 -30.15
C ASP A 268 2.20 7.05 -29.32
N GLU A 269 1.40 6.09 -29.80
CA GLU A 269 1.21 4.80 -29.16
C GLU A 269 2.52 4.01 -28.97
N ALA A 270 3.41 4.05 -29.96
CA ALA A 270 4.67 3.31 -29.96
C ALA A 270 5.71 3.97 -29.05
N GLU A 271 5.72 5.29 -29.01
CA GLU A 271 6.61 6.09 -28.16
C GLU A 271 6.23 5.98 -26.69
N LEU A 272 4.93 6.02 -26.35
CA LEU A 272 4.46 5.77 -24.98
C LEU A 272 4.77 4.34 -24.52
N ALA A 273 4.66 3.34 -25.41
CA ALA A 273 5.05 1.97 -25.12
C ALA A 273 6.56 1.81 -24.90
N ALA A 274 7.38 2.53 -25.69
CA ALA A 274 8.83 2.58 -25.52
C ALA A 274 9.20 3.30 -24.22
N TRP A 275 8.58 4.44 -23.92
CA TRP A 275 8.77 5.20 -22.69
C TRP A 275 8.51 4.35 -21.45
N ARG A 276 7.39 3.61 -21.43
CA ARG A 276 7.05 2.68 -20.35
C ARG A 276 8.12 1.59 -20.13
N SER A 277 8.76 1.14 -21.21
CA SER A 277 9.79 0.11 -21.18
C SER A 277 11.13 0.64 -20.66
N THR A 278 11.32 1.96 -20.59
CA THR A 278 12.50 2.56 -19.97
C THR A 278 12.39 2.51 -18.43
N PRO A 279 13.50 2.24 -17.70
CA PRO A 279 13.50 2.27 -16.25
C PRO A 279 13.05 3.64 -15.71
N PRO A 280 12.11 3.69 -14.75
CA PRO A 280 11.72 4.95 -14.12
C PRO A 280 12.92 5.66 -13.47
N PRO A 281 12.98 7.00 -13.54
CA PRO A 281 14.09 7.78 -12.99
C PRO A 281 14.15 7.75 -11.46
N ARG A 282 13.04 7.44 -10.80
CA ARG A 282 12.95 7.37 -9.33
C ARG A 282 12.65 5.95 -8.88
N ARG A 283 13.25 5.57 -7.76
CA ARG A 283 13.00 4.30 -7.08
C ARG A 283 12.66 4.53 -5.62
N LEU A 284 11.65 3.82 -5.14
CA LEU A 284 11.30 3.69 -3.74
C LEU A 284 11.41 2.21 -3.36
N GLN A 285 12.29 1.90 -2.42
CA GLN A 285 12.49 0.57 -1.88
C GLN A 285 11.83 0.48 -0.51
N ALA A 286 11.09 -0.60 -0.29
CA ALA A 286 10.47 -0.90 0.99
C ALA A 286 10.81 -2.33 1.42
N LYS A 287 11.46 -2.45 2.57
CA LYS A 287 11.77 -3.71 3.23
C LYS A 287 10.94 -3.80 4.49
N LEU A 288 10.00 -4.73 4.53
CA LEU A 288 9.07 -4.92 5.64
C LEU A 288 9.27 -6.33 6.23
N TRP A 289 9.24 -6.44 7.55
CA TRP A 289 9.41 -7.72 8.24
C TRP A 289 8.74 -7.69 9.62
N GLY A 290 8.67 -8.85 10.28
CA GLY A 290 7.96 -9.04 11.55
C GLY A 290 8.27 -8.05 12.69
N GLN A 291 9.41 -7.37 12.67
CA GLN A 291 9.84 -6.44 13.73
C GLN A 291 10.04 -5.00 13.23
N GLY A 292 9.70 -4.68 11.98
CA GLY A 292 9.87 -3.32 11.49
C GLY A 292 9.77 -3.13 9.99
N ALA A 293 10.10 -1.89 9.59
CA ALA A 293 10.06 -1.43 8.22
C ALA A 293 11.27 -0.52 7.95
N LEU A 294 11.82 -0.62 6.74
CA LEU A 294 12.84 0.28 6.23
C LEU A 294 12.50 0.72 4.82
N LEU A 295 12.39 2.02 4.64
CA LEU A 295 12.18 2.69 3.37
C LEU A 295 13.44 3.43 2.97
N SER A 296 13.75 3.43 1.67
CA SER A 296 14.82 4.23 1.08
C SER A 296 14.45 4.65 -0.33
N SER A 297 14.91 5.81 -0.78
CA SER A 297 14.66 6.29 -2.14
C SER A 297 15.90 6.88 -2.79
N ASP A 298 16.04 6.64 -4.10
CA ASP A 298 17.11 7.23 -4.91
C ASP A 298 16.88 8.74 -5.15
N ALA A 299 15.68 9.25 -4.88
CA ALA A 299 15.37 10.68 -4.92
C ALA A 299 16.04 11.46 -3.77
N GLU A 300 16.41 10.78 -2.68
CA GLU A 300 17.09 11.35 -1.51
C GLU A 300 18.39 10.56 -1.23
N PRO A 301 19.38 10.61 -2.14
CA PRO A 301 20.56 9.77 -2.06
C PRO A 301 21.40 10.11 -0.82
N GLY A 302 21.65 9.11 0.03
CA GLY A 302 22.43 9.25 1.27
C GLY A 302 21.59 9.39 2.54
N SER A 303 20.26 9.56 2.43
CA SER A 303 19.36 9.51 3.59
C SER A 303 19.34 8.10 4.21
N PRO A 304 19.38 7.98 5.56
CA PRO A 304 19.31 6.68 6.21
C PRO A 304 17.97 6.03 5.93
N ALA A 305 17.97 4.70 5.79
CA ALA A 305 16.73 3.96 5.68
C ALA A 305 15.95 4.06 7.00
N THR A 306 14.65 4.36 6.91
CA THR A 306 13.79 4.71 8.04
C THR A 306 12.40 4.12 7.88
N THR A 307 11.63 4.00 8.96
CA THR A 307 10.23 3.58 8.91
C THR A 307 9.37 4.60 8.16
N THR A 308 9.69 5.88 8.31
CA THR A 308 9.04 7.01 7.64
C THR A 308 10.07 7.80 6.86
N LEU A 309 9.84 7.98 5.56
CA LEU A 309 10.73 8.68 4.63
C LEU A 309 10.01 9.87 4.00
N TRP A 310 10.61 11.05 4.10
CA TRP A 310 10.19 12.23 3.36
C TRP A 310 10.94 12.32 2.05
N ILE A 311 10.23 12.61 0.97
CA ILE A 311 10.80 12.76 -0.37
C ILE A 311 10.22 14.03 -0.99
N SER A 312 11.08 14.98 -1.34
CA SER A 312 10.66 16.22 -1.98
C SER A 312 11.09 16.24 -3.43
N THR A 313 10.17 16.65 -4.29
CA THR A 313 10.39 16.80 -5.74
C THR A 313 9.91 18.17 -6.18
N ALA A 314 10.14 18.51 -7.45
CA ALA A 314 9.66 19.79 -7.98
C ALA A 314 8.13 19.90 -8.01
N THR A 315 7.40 18.78 -7.93
CA THR A 315 5.94 18.75 -8.10
C THR A 315 5.19 18.12 -6.91
N HIS A 316 5.84 17.24 -6.17
CA HIS A 316 5.26 16.49 -5.06
C HIS A 316 6.12 16.56 -3.79
N ALA A 317 5.46 16.59 -2.65
CA ALA A 317 6.04 16.31 -1.34
C ALA A 317 5.43 15.01 -0.81
N VAL A 318 6.25 13.97 -0.71
CA VAL A 318 5.78 12.61 -0.41
C VAL A 318 6.25 12.20 0.97
N ARG A 319 5.30 11.83 1.84
CA ARG A 319 5.57 11.13 3.10
C ARG A 319 5.29 9.65 2.90
N ALA A 320 6.33 8.83 2.84
CA ALA A 320 6.20 7.38 2.75
C ALA A 320 6.35 6.73 4.13
N HIS A 321 5.55 5.72 4.44
CA HIS A 321 5.59 4.99 5.71
C HIS A 321 5.42 3.49 5.50
N GLY A 322 6.21 2.69 6.22
CA GLY A 322 6.20 1.25 6.13
C GLY A 322 5.55 0.60 7.36
N VAL A 323 4.61 -0.31 7.14
CA VAL A 323 3.87 -0.99 8.21
C VAL A 323 3.89 -2.50 8.02
N TRP A 324 4.32 -3.24 9.03
CA TRP A 324 4.15 -4.69 9.04
C TRP A 324 2.91 -5.08 9.86
N LEU A 325 1.99 -5.81 9.24
CA LEU A 325 0.85 -6.42 9.92
C LEU A 325 1.14 -7.91 10.07
N ASP A 326 1.06 -8.43 11.29
CA ASP A 326 1.38 -9.85 11.55
C ASP A 326 0.20 -10.79 11.23
N HIS A 327 -0.98 -10.24 10.96
CA HIS A 327 -2.23 -10.97 10.71
C HIS A 327 -2.54 -12.03 11.78
N ALA A 328 -2.13 -11.85 13.04
CA ALA A 328 -2.32 -12.81 14.13
C ALA A 328 -3.79 -13.19 14.25
N VAL A 329 -4.68 -12.20 14.29
CA VAL A 329 -6.13 -12.41 14.40
C VAL A 329 -6.64 -13.34 13.29
N SER A 330 -6.26 -13.09 12.02
CA SER A 330 -6.65 -13.95 10.91
C SER A 330 -6.04 -15.35 11.01
N ARG A 331 -4.77 -15.47 11.40
CA ARG A 331 -4.07 -16.76 11.51
C ARG A 331 -4.64 -17.62 12.64
N GLU A 332 -4.83 -17.03 13.82
CA GLU A 332 -5.44 -17.69 14.98
C GLU A 332 -6.86 -18.14 14.67
N LYS A 333 -7.63 -17.29 13.98
CA LYS A 333 -8.99 -17.64 13.55
C LYS A 333 -9.03 -18.81 12.58
N LEU A 334 -8.16 -18.83 11.56
CA LEU A 334 -8.06 -19.96 10.62
C LEU A 334 -7.67 -21.26 11.35
N ALA A 335 -6.71 -21.19 12.27
CA ALA A 335 -6.33 -22.33 13.09
C ALA A 335 -7.47 -22.81 13.99
N ALA A 336 -8.24 -21.89 14.59
CA ALA A 336 -9.39 -22.20 15.43
C ALA A 336 -10.51 -22.89 14.63
N LEU A 337 -10.79 -22.44 13.41
CA LEU A 337 -11.78 -23.06 12.54
C LEU A 337 -11.38 -24.49 12.14
N ALA A 338 -10.10 -24.70 11.80
CA ALA A 338 -9.59 -26.04 11.52
C ALA A 338 -9.64 -26.96 12.75
N ALA A 339 -9.34 -26.45 13.95
CA ALA A 339 -9.49 -27.19 15.19
C ALA A 339 -10.96 -27.54 15.48
N GLN A 340 -11.86 -26.58 15.29
CA GLN A 340 -13.29 -26.79 15.50
C GLN A 340 -13.89 -27.86 14.57
N LEU A 341 -13.42 -27.97 13.32
CA LEU A 341 -13.82 -29.09 12.45
C LEU A 341 -13.45 -30.43 13.07
N ARG A 342 -12.21 -30.57 13.59
CA ARG A 342 -11.76 -31.80 14.26
C ARG A 342 -12.60 -32.15 15.47
N ASP A 343 -13.00 -31.15 16.26
CA ASP A 343 -13.82 -31.35 17.44
C ASP A 343 -15.25 -31.82 17.11
N LEU A 344 -15.74 -31.51 15.90
CA LEU A 344 -17.05 -31.96 15.41
C LEU A 344 -17.00 -33.33 14.72
N ALA A 345 -15.82 -33.84 14.40
CA ALA A 345 -15.67 -35.13 13.73
C ALA A 345 -16.06 -36.29 14.67
N GLU A 346 -16.56 -37.38 14.08
CA GLU A 346 -16.82 -38.60 14.85
C GLU A 346 -15.52 -39.17 15.46
N PRO A 347 -15.60 -39.92 16.58
CA PRO A 347 -14.43 -40.54 17.18
C PRO A 347 -13.64 -41.41 16.19
N ASN A 348 -12.34 -41.14 16.03
CA ASN A 348 -11.43 -41.77 15.07
C ASN A 348 -11.65 -41.43 13.59
N ALA A 349 -12.61 -40.56 13.25
CA ALA A 349 -12.73 -40.04 11.89
C ALA A 349 -11.54 -39.13 11.56
N GLN A 350 -11.19 -39.07 10.27
CA GLN A 350 -10.15 -38.17 9.73
C GLN A 350 -10.75 -37.04 8.87
N ALA A 351 -12.07 -36.93 8.87
CA ALA A 351 -12.82 -35.96 8.10
C ALA A 351 -14.11 -35.56 8.83
N THR A 352 -14.60 -34.38 8.51
CA THR A 352 -15.84 -33.83 9.04
C THR A 352 -16.82 -33.63 7.88
N PRO A 353 -17.96 -34.35 7.85
CA PRO A 353 -19.00 -34.09 6.86
C PRO A 353 -19.57 -32.68 7.04
N LEU A 354 -19.82 -31.95 5.95
CA LEU A 354 -20.40 -30.60 6.01
C LEU A 354 -21.77 -30.61 6.71
N ALA A 355 -22.52 -31.71 6.58
CA ALA A 355 -23.79 -31.91 7.28
C ALA A 355 -23.66 -31.97 8.81
N ALA A 356 -22.49 -32.31 9.36
CA ALA A 356 -22.24 -32.29 10.80
C ALA A 356 -22.13 -30.86 11.36
N ILE A 357 -21.94 -29.86 10.49
CA ILE A 357 -21.84 -28.45 10.85
C ILE A 357 -23.24 -27.84 11.01
N GLN A 358 -23.90 -28.23 12.09
CA GLN A 358 -25.23 -27.78 12.47
C GLN A 358 -25.26 -27.38 13.95
N ASP A 359 -26.24 -26.56 14.33
CA ASP A 359 -26.52 -26.18 15.73
C ASP A 359 -25.35 -25.55 16.51
N ILE A 360 -24.41 -24.88 15.83
CA ILE A 360 -23.30 -24.13 16.44
C ILE A 360 -23.43 -22.61 16.22
N PRO A 361 -22.94 -21.75 17.15
CA PRO A 361 -23.09 -20.30 17.04
C PRO A 361 -22.45 -19.68 15.79
N ASN A 362 -21.26 -20.16 15.39
CA ASN A 362 -20.50 -19.65 14.25
C ASN A 362 -20.70 -20.49 12.97
N ARG A 363 -21.84 -21.19 12.84
CA ARG A 363 -22.14 -22.13 11.74
C ARG A 363 -21.81 -21.60 10.35
N VAL A 364 -22.23 -20.38 10.03
CA VAL A 364 -22.04 -19.79 8.70
C VAL A 364 -20.56 -19.66 8.35
N GLU A 365 -19.75 -19.28 9.33
CA GLU A 365 -18.32 -19.10 9.15
C GLU A 365 -17.59 -20.44 9.02
N LEU A 366 -17.92 -21.41 9.87
CA LEU A 366 -17.32 -22.74 9.80
C LEU A 366 -17.69 -23.47 8.51
N LEU A 367 -18.93 -23.34 8.03
CA LEU A 367 -19.35 -23.87 6.73
C LEU A 367 -18.59 -23.21 5.56
N ARG A 368 -18.34 -21.90 5.62
CA ARG A 368 -17.53 -21.22 4.60
C ARG A 368 -16.09 -21.73 4.59
N PHE A 369 -15.49 -21.92 5.76
CA PHE A 369 -14.16 -22.49 5.87
C PHE A 369 -14.12 -23.94 5.37
N ALA A 370 -15.05 -24.79 5.80
CA ALA A 370 -15.17 -26.17 5.34
C ALA A 370 -15.34 -26.25 3.82
N ALA A 371 -16.20 -25.41 3.22
CA ALA A 371 -16.40 -25.36 1.78
C ALA A 371 -15.18 -24.85 0.99
N LEU A 372 -14.31 -24.05 1.61
CA LEU A 372 -13.02 -23.66 1.01
C LEU A 372 -11.99 -24.79 1.10
N ALA A 373 -12.03 -25.55 2.19
CA ALA A 373 -11.12 -26.66 2.44
C ALA A 373 -11.51 -27.95 1.71
N ASP A 374 -12.79 -28.16 1.42
CA ASP A 374 -13.31 -29.27 0.59
C ASP A 374 -12.93 -29.06 -0.89
N ALA A 375 -11.68 -29.40 -1.21
CA ALA A 375 -11.10 -29.20 -2.54
C ALA A 375 -11.67 -30.17 -3.58
N ASN A 376 -11.91 -31.42 -3.18
CA ASN A 376 -12.45 -32.47 -4.05
C ASN A 376 -13.98 -32.43 -4.18
N ARG A 377 -14.66 -31.60 -3.38
CA ARG A 377 -16.11 -31.35 -3.42
C ARG A 377 -16.93 -32.59 -3.09
N ASP A 378 -16.43 -33.43 -2.18
CA ASP A 378 -17.10 -34.64 -1.73
C ASP A 378 -18.05 -34.42 -0.53
N GLU A 379 -18.30 -33.15 -0.19
CA GLU A 379 -19.12 -32.69 0.93
C GLU A 379 -18.56 -33.10 2.31
N GLN A 380 -17.28 -33.44 2.36
CA GLN A 380 -16.53 -33.68 3.58
C GLN A 380 -15.23 -32.87 3.55
N THR A 381 -14.76 -32.47 4.73
CA THR A 381 -13.45 -31.83 4.85
C THR A 381 -12.55 -32.73 5.66
N THR A 382 -11.52 -33.29 5.03
CA THR A 382 -10.48 -34.04 5.72
C THR A 382 -9.61 -33.11 6.56
N PHE A 383 -8.98 -33.65 7.61
CA PHE A 383 -8.06 -32.85 8.44
C PHE A 383 -6.84 -32.38 7.65
N ALA A 384 -6.39 -33.17 6.68
CA ALA A 384 -5.30 -32.81 5.77
C ALA A 384 -5.69 -31.65 4.86
N GLU A 385 -6.90 -31.66 4.32
CA GLU A 385 -7.44 -30.55 3.53
C GLU A 385 -7.58 -29.27 4.37
N ALA A 386 -8.10 -29.38 5.60
CA ALA A 386 -8.20 -28.24 6.50
C ALA A 386 -6.81 -27.63 6.78
N ASP A 387 -5.80 -28.44 7.06
CA ASP A 387 -4.42 -27.97 7.30
C ASP A 387 -3.78 -27.35 6.05
N ALA A 388 -3.95 -27.98 4.89
CA ALA A 388 -3.45 -27.46 3.63
C ALA A 388 -4.16 -26.15 3.25
N CYS A 389 -5.46 -26.03 3.53
CA CYS A 389 -6.23 -24.82 3.36
C CYS A 389 -5.70 -23.67 4.22
N VAL A 390 -5.49 -23.92 5.52
CA VAL A 390 -4.87 -22.95 6.44
C VAL A 390 -3.49 -22.55 5.94
N ALA A 391 -2.68 -23.50 5.45
CA ALA A 391 -1.33 -23.24 4.97
C ALA A 391 -1.31 -22.30 3.75
N TYR A 392 -2.12 -22.56 2.72
CA TYR A 392 -2.15 -21.68 1.54
C TYR A 392 -2.75 -20.31 1.87
N LEU A 393 -3.77 -20.24 2.74
CA LEU A 393 -4.36 -18.97 3.18
C LEU A 393 -3.35 -18.15 4.01
N ALA A 394 -2.53 -18.79 4.84
CA ALA A 394 -1.45 -18.15 5.56
C ALA A 394 -0.33 -17.64 4.64
N ALA A 395 0.04 -18.42 3.61
CA ALA A 395 0.99 -17.97 2.59
C ALA A 395 0.44 -16.78 1.80
N TRP A 396 -0.86 -16.81 1.47
CA TRP A 396 -1.56 -15.71 0.83
C TRP A 396 -1.54 -14.44 1.68
N LEU A 397 -1.91 -14.53 2.96
CA LEU A 397 -1.86 -13.42 3.92
C LEU A 397 -0.48 -12.75 3.94
N ARG A 398 0.60 -13.55 3.96
CA ARG A 398 1.96 -13.03 3.95
C ARG A 398 2.39 -12.39 2.63
N SER A 399 1.68 -12.63 1.53
CA SER A 399 2.01 -12.11 0.20
C SER A 399 1.25 -10.82 -0.16
N GLN A 400 0.41 -10.31 0.74
CA GLN A 400 -0.45 -9.16 0.47
C GLN A 400 0.28 -7.84 0.67
N ALA A 401 1.05 -7.37 -0.31
CA ALA A 401 1.45 -5.97 -0.30
C ALA A 401 0.28 -5.05 -0.64
N VAL A 402 0.15 -3.97 0.12
CA VAL A 402 -0.79 -2.88 -0.12
C VAL A 402 -0.03 -1.56 -0.12
N LEU A 403 -0.16 -0.79 -1.19
CA LEU A 403 0.21 0.61 -1.26
C LEU A 403 -1.05 1.45 -1.09
N SER A 404 -1.17 2.13 0.05
CA SER A 404 -2.22 3.10 0.32
C SER A 404 -1.73 4.49 -0.05
N ILE A 405 -2.50 5.23 -0.85
CA ILE A 405 -2.16 6.58 -1.30
C ILE A 405 -3.25 7.54 -0.82
N VAL A 406 -2.87 8.49 0.04
CA VAL A 406 -3.74 9.62 0.40
C VAL A 406 -3.20 10.86 -0.27
N ASP A 407 -4.00 11.45 -1.15
CA ASP A 407 -3.70 12.75 -1.72
C ASP A 407 -4.24 13.87 -0.83
N LEU A 408 -3.31 14.62 -0.26
CA LEU A 408 -3.57 15.72 0.64
C LEU A 408 -3.59 17.06 -0.10
N GLN A 409 -3.27 17.07 -1.40
CA GLN A 409 -3.17 18.28 -2.23
C GLN A 409 -2.15 19.28 -1.66
N ALA A 410 -2.32 20.58 -1.89
CA ALA A 410 -1.52 21.63 -1.26
C ALA A 410 -2.05 21.92 0.17
N SER A 411 -1.78 21.03 1.13
CA SER A 411 -2.34 21.10 2.48
C SER A 411 -1.42 21.83 3.46
N LEU A 412 -1.90 22.94 4.05
CA LEU A 412 -1.22 23.61 5.15
C LEU A 412 -1.19 22.75 6.42
N PHE A 413 -2.27 22.02 6.70
CA PHE A 413 -2.37 21.17 7.89
C PHE A 413 -1.29 20.08 7.87
N ALA A 414 -1.29 19.23 6.83
CA ALA A 414 -0.25 18.22 6.59
C ALA A 414 1.19 18.77 6.53
N CYS A 415 1.38 20.02 6.12
CA CYS A 415 2.70 20.67 6.13
C CYS A 415 3.18 21.00 7.55
N LEU A 416 2.25 21.31 8.46
CA LEU A 416 2.52 21.64 9.85
C LEU A 416 2.58 20.38 10.74
N ASP A 417 1.74 19.39 10.45
CA ASP A 417 1.64 18.07 11.08
C ASP A 417 2.85 17.18 10.69
N GLN A 418 3.95 17.35 11.42
CA GLN A 418 5.26 16.78 11.10
C GLN A 418 5.39 15.34 11.54
N ASN A 419 4.73 14.95 12.61
CA ASN A 419 4.67 13.55 12.99
C ASN A 419 3.54 12.82 12.25
N PHE A 420 2.62 13.53 11.58
CA PHE A 420 1.47 13.00 10.83
C PHE A 420 0.52 12.18 11.70
N ASP A 421 0.36 12.62 12.95
CA ASP A 421 -0.55 12.02 13.93
C ASP A 421 -2.00 12.52 13.77
N GLY A 422 -2.21 13.50 12.90
CA GLY A 422 -3.53 14.08 12.59
C GLY A 422 -3.94 15.24 13.48
N SER A 423 -3.01 15.77 14.28
CA SER A 423 -3.17 16.90 15.16
C SER A 423 -1.98 17.86 15.04
N LEU A 424 -2.13 19.06 15.58
CA LEU A 424 -1.07 20.06 15.63
C LEU A 424 -0.65 20.32 17.06
N SER A 425 0.59 19.98 17.39
CA SER A 425 1.20 20.29 18.67
C SER A 425 1.65 21.76 18.76
N ALA A 426 1.89 22.25 19.98
CA ALA A 426 2.47 23.58 20.20
C ALA A 426 3.83 23.75 19.51
N ALA A 427 4.65 22.69 19.49
CA ALA A 427 5.96 22.70 18.84
C ALA A 427 5.83 22.86 17.32
N GLU A 428 4.90 22.12 16.70
CA GLU A 428 4.63 22.20 15.27
C GLU A 428 4.11 23.59 14.88
N LEU A 429 3.15 24.13 15.63
CA LEU A 429 2.60 25.46 15.40
C LEU A 429 3.65 26.56 15.57
N THR A 430 4.55 26.46 16.54
CA THR A 430 5.65 27.43 16.73
C THR A 430 6.64 27.39 15.57
N SER A 431 6.80 26.23 14.93
CA SER A 431 7.66 26.07 13.76
C SER A 431 7.01 26.47 12.42
N SER A 432 5.78 27.01 12.44
CA SER A 432 4.97 27.26 11.24
C SER A 432 5.69 28.07 10.15
N GLU A 433 6.39 29.15 10.51
CA GLU A 433 7.10 29.98 9.53
C GLU A 433 8.11 29.15 8.73
N LYS A 434 8.99 28.45 9.46
CA LYS A 434 10.01 27.57 8.88
C LYS A 434 9.35 26.51 8.00
N ARG A 435 8.25 25.90 8.46
CA ARG A 435 7.55 24.83 7.76
C ARG A 435 6.87 25.31 6.47
N LEU A 436 6.21 26.46 6.49
CA LEU A 436 5.63 27.03 5.28
C LEU A 436 6.70 27.40 4.25
N ALA A 437 7.84 27.92 4.70
CA ALA A 437 8.97 28.22 3.83
C ALA A 437 9.60 26.97 3.21
N GLU A 438 9.90 25.95 4.03
CA GLU A 438 10.49 24.67 3.56
C GLU A 438 9.51 23.84 2.74
N GLY A 439 8.22 23.92 3.05
CA GLY A 439 7.13 23.18 2.40
C GLY A 439 6.71 23.73 1.03
N GLY A 440 7.40 24.73 0.50
CA GLY A 440 7.13 25.29 -0.83
C GLY A 440 5.95 26.26 -0.89
N PHE A 441 5.40 26.69 0.25
CA PHE A 441 4.34 27.71 0.31
C PHE A 441 4.86 29.14 0.20
N VAL A 442 6.17 29.33 0.05
CA VAL A 442 6.79 30.64 -0.13
C VAL A 442 7.59 30.67 -1.43
N LYS A 443 7.21 31.57 -2.34
CA LYS A 443 7.93 31.81 -3.59
C LYS A 443 8.32 33.28 -3.66
N GLU A 444 9.59 33.55 -3.92
CA GLU A 444 10.13 34.93 -3.99
C GLU A 444 9.83 35.75 -2.72
N GLY A 445 9.84 35.09 -1.55
CA GLY A 445 9.55 35.72 -0.26
C GLY A 445 8.08 36.02 0.02
N ARG A 446 7.17 35.53 -0.82
CA ARG A 446 5.71 35.71 -0.68
C ARG A 446 5.01 34.37 -0.54
N PHE A 447 4.02 34.33 0.36
CA PHE A 447 3.15 33.18 0.53
C PHE A 447 2.32 32.92 -0.72
N THR A 448 2.23 31.66 -1.12
CA THR A 448 1.30 31.22 -2.16
C THR A 448 0.91 29.76 -1.96
N LEU A 449 -0.40 29.50 -1.92
CA LEU A 449 -0.94 28.15 -1.77
C LEU A 449 -0.80 27.36 -3.07
N GLN A 450 -0.91 28.06 -4.22
CA GLN A 450 -0.91 27.43 -5.54
C GLN A 450 0.47 26.95 -5.99
N ALA A 451 1.56 27.52 -5.46
CA ALA A 451 2.90 27.07 -5.81
C ALA A 451 3.38 25.88 -4.98
N ALA A 452 2.67 25.53 -3.90
CA ALA A 452 3.06 24.44 -3.04
C ALA A 452 2.99 23.11 -3.79
N PRO A 453 3.97 22.21 -3.57
CA PRO A 453 3.95 20.89 -4.16
C PRO A 453 2.73 20.11 -3.66
N ARG A 454 2.23 19.21 -4.51
CA ARG A 454 1.12 18.33 -4.15
C ARG A 454 1.61 17.34 -3.09
N GLN A 455 0.96 17.32 -1.93
CA GLN A 455 1.37 16.47 -0.81
C GLN A 455 0.69 15.12 -0.88
N LEU A 456 1.48 14.06 -0.79
CA LEU A 456 1.00 12.68 -0.81
C LEU A 456 1.49 11.93 0.42
N ARG A 457 0.62 11.10 0.99
CA ARG A 457 0.97 10.10 1.99
C ARG A 457 0.91 8.72 1.34
N LEU A 458 2.03 8.01 1.36
CA LEU A 458 2.15 6.63 0.89
C LEU A 458 2.33 5.71 2.09
N VAL A 459 1.47 4.72 2.26
CA VAL A 459 1.63 3.67 3.28
C VAL A 459 1.82 2.34 2.59
N LEU A 460 3.00 1.75 2.75
CA LEU A 460 3.37 0.45 2.24
C LEU A 460 3.22 -0.58 3.36
N SER A 461 2.31 -1.53 3.19
CA SER A 461 1.97 -2.48 4.24
C SER A 461 1.80 -3.91 3.75
N ASN A 462 2.02 -4.87 4.67
CA ASN A 462 1.62 -6.26 4.45
C ASN A 462 0.14 -6.42 4.81
N GLY A 463 -0.77 -5.99 3.94
CA GLY A 463 -2.22 -6.02 4.12
C GLY A 463 -2.83 -4.64 4.31
N VAL A 464 -4.15 -4.55 4.42
CA VAL A 464 -4.85 -3.26 4.61
C VAL A 464 -4.54 -2.72 6.02
N PRO A 465 -3.89 -1.55 6.15
CA PRO A 465 -3.51 -1.01 7.46
C PRO A 465 -4.74 -0.47 8.20
N ASP A 466 -4.81 -0.63 9.52
CA ASP A 466 -5.93 -0.12 10.31
C ASP A 466 -5.93 1.42 10.41
N GLN A 467 -4.75 2.04 10.31
CA GLN A 467 -4.53 3.48 10.39
C GLN A 467 -3.64 3.96 9.24
N LEU A 468 -3.91 5.18 8.78
CA LEU A 468 -3.11 5.85 7.73
C LEU A 468 -2.22 6.96 8.31
N LEU A 469 -2.58 7.46 9.48
CA LEU A 469 -1.78 8.35 10.32
C LEU A 469 -0.60 7.58 10.89
N ASP A 470 0.46 8.32 11.23
CA ASP A 470 1.53 7.75 12.03
C ASP A 470 1.02 7.62 13.47
N GLY A 471 1.27 6.46 14.09
CA GLY A 471 1.03 6.33 15.53
C GLY A 471 2.06 7.18 16.28
N GLY A 472 1.61 7.97 17.25
CA GLY A 472 2.49 8.67 18.18
C GLY A 472 3.49 7.71 18.84
N LEU A 473 4.64 8.24 19.26
CA LEU A 473 5.71 7.48 19.90
C LEU A 473 5.29 7.06 21.32
N ARG A 474 4.44 6.04 21.42
CA ARG A 474 4.07 5.46 22.73
C ARG A 474 5.17 4.53 23.22
N THR A 475 6.20 5.12 23.79
CA THR A 475 7.30 4.41 24.44
C THR A 475 7.21 4.52 25.96
N GLY A 476 7.77 3.54 26.68
CA GLY A 476 7.84 3.58 28.15
C GLY A 476 6.83 2.70 28.88
N PRO A 477 6.81 2.72 30.22
CA PRO A 477 5.89 1.93 31.04
C PRO A 477 4.41 2.24 30.77
N ALA A 478 3.51 1.31 31.06
CA ALA A 478 2.08 1.48 30.82
C ALA A 478 1.47 2.71 31.50
N TRP A 479 1.99 3.12 32.67
CA TRP A 479 1.53 4.34 33.34
C TRP A 479 1.97 5.61 32.60
N PHE A 480 3.15 5.61 31.98
CA PHE A 480 3.67 6.74 31.21
C PHE A 480 2.84 6.91 29.95
N GLN A 481 2.65 5.82 29.20
CA GLN A 481 1.80 5.80 28.00
C GLN A 481 0.33 6.16 28.29
N ALA A 482 -0.14 5.96 29.52
CA ALA A 482 -1.49 6.32 29.94
C ALA A 482 -1.63 7.80 30.33
N MET A 483 -0.53 8.46 30.71
CA MET A 483 -0.48 9.89 31.03
C MET A 483 -0.11 10.73 29.81
N ASP A 484 0.70 10.19 28.90
CA ASP A 484 1.14 10.80 27.63
C ASP A 484 -0.05 10.85 26.66
N ARG A 485 -0.87 11.89 26.80
CA ARG A 485 -2.14 12.03 26.07
C ARG A 485 -1.86 12.40 24.63
N ASN A 486 -0.88 13.27 24.39
CA ASN A 486 -0.47 13.68 23.06
C ASN A 486 0.41 12.62 22.35
N GLY A 487 1.02 11.69 23.08
CA GLY A 487 1.84 10.63 22.50
C GLY A 487 3.16 11.11 21.94
N ASP A 488 3.67 12.25 22.40
CA ASP A 488 4.95 12.85 21.96
C ASP A 488 6.17 12.19 22.62
N GLY A 489 5.94 11.27 23.57
CA GLY A 489 6.98 10.55 24.31
C GLY A 489 7.52 11.33 25.50
N ALA A 490 6.89 12.44 25.88
CA ALA A 490 7.19 13.24 27.05
C ALA A 490 5.91 13.55 27.84
N LEU A 491 6.00 13.62 29.17
CA LEU A 491 4.87 14.09 29.99
C LEU A 491 5.05 15.56 30.32
N THR A 492 4.10 16.38 29.94
CA THR A 492 4.00 17.74 30.47
C THR A 492 3.38 17.76 31.85
N HIS A 493 3.44 18.92 32.51
CA HIS A 493 2.79 19.12 33.81
C HIS A 493 1.28 18.89 33.76
N GLY A 494 0.60 19.20 32.64
CA GLY A 494 -0.84 18.99 32.46
C GLY A 494 -1.23 17.53 32.25
N GLU A 495 -0.31 16.72 31.73
CA GLU A 495 -0.47 15.29 31.50
C GLU A 495 -0.18 14.44 32.74
N PHE A 496 0.76 14.90 33.57
CA PHE A 496 1.18 14.20 34.76
C PHE A 496 0.12 14.24 35.87
N LEU A 497 -0.37 13.07 36.28
CA LEU A 497 -1.49 12.96 37.24
C LEU A 497 -1.10 13.12 38.71
N ALA A 498 0.20 13.17 39.04
CA ALA A 498 0.69 13.34 40.41
C ALA A 498 1.05 14.81 40.70
N GLY A 499 1.59 15.09 41.90
CA GLY A 499 1.83 16.45 42.36
C GLY A 499 3.07 17.10 41.75
N ASP A 500 3.14 18.44 41.86
CA ASP A 500 4.25 19.26 41.37
C ASP A 500 5.62 18.80 41.91
N ALA A 501 5.65 18.32 43.15
CA ALA A 501 6.87 17.84 43.79
C ALA A 501 7.37 16.55 43.13
N GLU A 502 6.46 15.63 42.80
CA GLU A 502 6.79 14.41 42.06
C GLU A 502 7.21 14.75 40.62
N PHE A 503 6.53 15.69 39.96
CA PHE A 503 6.90 16.13 38.61
C PHE A 503 8.33 16.68 38.58
N GLN A 504 8.65 17.64 39.46
CA GLN A 504 9.98 18.23 39.58
C GLN A 504 11.06 17.22 40.00
N SER A 505 10.67 16.12 40.66
CA SER A 505 11.63 15.07 41.01
C SER A 505 12.00 14.19 39.81
N LEU A 506 11.13 14.11 38.80
CA LEU A 506 11.30 13.29 37.60
C LEU A 506 11.82 14.11 36.41
N ASP A 507 11.46 15.39 36.29
CA ASP A 507 12.03 16.35 35.35
C ASP A 507 13.45 16.74 35.82
N LYS A 508 14.44 15.94 35.42
CA LYS A 508 15.81 16.07 35.91
C LYS A 508 16.54 17.23 35.27
N ASN A 509 16.20 17.53 34.02
CA ASN A 509 16.85 18.60 33.26
C ASN A 509 16.17 19.97 33.48
N GLY A 510 14.97 20.00 34.08
CA GLY A 510 14.20 21.19 34.40
C GLY A 510 13.59 21.87 33.18
N ASP A 511 13.36 21.15 32.10
CA ASP A 511 12.81 21.68 30.85
C ASP A 511 11.27 21.72 30.84
N GLY A 512 10.65 21.24 31.92
CA GLY A 512 9.20 21.21 32.09
C GLY A 512 8.54 20.01 31.41
N ARG A 513 9.31 19.00 31.03
CA ARG A 513 8.84 17.74 30.43
C ARG A 513 9.55 16.56 31.09
N ILE A 514 8.86 15.42 31.21
CA ILE A 514 9.48 14.17 31.67
C ILE A 514 9.61 13.23 30.47
N VAL A 515 10.82 12.95 30.03
CA VAL A 515 11.09 11.98 28.95
C VAL A 515 11.47 10.61 29.50
N LEU A 516 11.37 9.57 28.65
CA LEU A 516 11.63 8.19 29.08
C LEU A 516 13.05 7.99 29.64
N GLU A 517 14.04 8.68 29.07
CA GLU A 517 15.44 8.63 29.52
C GLU A 517 15.60 9.06 30.97
N GLU A 518 14.75 9.98 31.45
CA GLU A 518 14.80 10.47 32.82
C GLU A 518 14.24 9.46 33.83
N LEU A 519 13.48 8.46 33.37
CA LEU A 519 12.88 7.41 34.18
C LEU A 519 13.78 6.18 34.38
N THR A 520 14.86 6.06 33.61
CA THR A 520 15.72 4.86 33.56
C THR A 520 16.97 4.88 34.45
N ASP A 521 17.05 5.76 35.45
CA ASP A 521 18.14 5.73 36.46
C ASP A 521 17.79 4.90 37.71
#